data_AF-A0A5K3EWV1-F1
#
_entry.id   AF-A0A5K3EWV1-F1
#
_cell.length_a   1.000
_cell.length_b   1.000
_cell.length_c   1.000
_cell.angle_alpha   90.00
_cell.angle_beta   90.00
_cell.angle_gamma   90.00
#
_symmetry.space_group_name_H-M   'P 1'
#
loop_
_entity.id
_entity.type
_entity.pdbx_description
1 polymer ?
#
loop_
_entity_poly.entity_id
_entity_poly.type
_entity_poly.pdbx_seq_one_letter_code
_entity_poly.pdbx_strand_id
1 'polypeptide(L)' 'MPKYYCDYCDKFLTHDSPSVRKTHCTGRTHKNSVREYYQKWLEEQVQKLVDHACNCPFLLLFFS' A
#
# COMPACT_ATOMS: atom_id res chain seq x y z
N MET A 1 -11.02 -23.93 12.34
CA MET A 1 -10.99 -22.60 12.98
C MET A 1 -10.43 -21.60 11.97
N PRO A 2 -11.20 -20.60 11.53
CA PRO A 2 -10.73 -19.64 10.54
C PRO A 2 -9.60 -18.78 11.13
N LYS A 3 -8.39 -18.91 10.57
CA LYS A 3 -7.23 -18.13 11.00
C LYS A 3 -7.41 -16.68 10.55
N TYR A 4 -7.18 -15.72 11.44
CA TYR A 4 -7.20 -14.31 11.07
C TYR A 4 -6.00 -13.99 10.15
N TYR A 5 -6.28 -13.46 8.97
CA TYR A 5 -5.28 -12.95 8.03
C TYR A 5 -5.30 -11.43 8.08
N CYS A 6 -4.12 -10.81 8.03
CA CYS A 6 -3.99 -9.37 7.93
C CYS A 6 -3.44 -9.02 6.55
N ASP A 7 -4.24 -8.33 5.74
CA ASP A 7 -3.89 -7.94 4.37
C ASP A 7 -2.74 -6.92 4.31
N TYR A 8 -2.57 -6.09 5.33
CA TYR A 8 -1.45 -5.13 5.36
C TYR A 8 -0.11 -5.76 5.72
N CYS A 9 -0.12 -6.90 6.41
CA CYS A 9 1.10 -7.57 6.87
C CYS A 9 1.38 -8.89 6.16
N ASP A 10 0.53 -9.28 5.19
CA ASP A 10 0.57 -10.53 4.44
C ASP A 10 0.81 -11.79 5.31
N LYS A 11 0.24 -11.80 6.51
CA LYS A 11 0.56 -12.78 7.56
C LYS A 11 -0.70 -13.34 8.20
N PHE A 12 -0.67 -14.65 8.42
CA PHE A 12 -1.62 -15.33 9.30
C PHE A 12 -1.23 -15.17 10.77
N LEU A 13 -2.23 -14.83 11.59
CA LEU A 13 -2.11 -14.90 13.05
C LEU A 13 -2.22 -16.36 13.50
N THR A 14 -1.30 -16.79 14.35
CA THR A 14 -1.26 -18.15 14.91
C THR A 14 -2.41 -18.42 15.88
N HIS A 15 -2.85 -17.38 16.59
CA HIS A 15 -3.98 -17.43 17.52
C HIS A 15 -4.93 -16.27 17.25
N ASP A 16 -6.20 -16.57 16.96
CA ASP A 16 -7.24 -15.61 16.57
C ASP A 16 -8.05 -15.06 17.76
N SER A 17 -7.40 -14.77 18.89
CA SER A 17 -8.07 -14.13 20.02
C SER A 17 -8.28 -12.63 19.78
N PRO A 18 -9.40 -12.01 20.25
CA PRO A 18 -9.65 -10.58 20.15
C PRO A 18 -8.50 -9.73 20.71
N SER A 19 -7.87 -10.17 21.80
CA SER A 19 -6.72 -9.51 22.42
C SER A 19 -5.50 -9.52 21.49
N VAL A 20 -5.22 -10.66 20.83
CA VAL A 20 -4.09 -10.80 19.90
C VAL A 20 -4.30 -9.92 18.67
N ARG A 21 -5.53 -9.84 18.15
CA ARG A 21 -5.88 -8.95 17.04
C ARG A 21 -5.66 -7.49 17.42
N LYS A 22 -6.12 -7.07 18.61
CA LYS A 22 -5.90 -5.71 19.11
C LYS A 22 -4.42 -5.38 19.22
N THR A 23 -3.62 -6.27 19.83
CA THR A 23 -2.17 -6.09 19.95
C THR A 23 -1.50 -6.00 18.57
N HIS A 24 -1.87 -6.87 17.63
CA HIS A 24 -1.36 -6.86 16.26
C HIS A 24 -1.64 -5.52 15.56
N CYS A 25 -2.90 -5.06 15.56
CA CYS A 25 -3.28 -3.80 14.92
C CYS A 25 -2.63 -2.57 15.57
N THR A 26 -2.38 -2.60 16.89
CA THR A 26 -1.66 -1.53 17.59
C THR A 26 -0.14 -1.60 17.44
N GLY A 27 0.38 -2.73 16.95
CA GLY A 27 1.79 -3.01 16.81
C GLY A 27 2.48 -2.11 15.79
N ARG A 28 3.77 -1.83 16.03
CA ARG A 28 4.58 -0.95 15.18
C ARG A 28 4.67 -1.46 13.74
N THR A 29 4.86 -2.76 13.56
CA THR A 29 4.96 -3.38 12.23
C THR A 29 3.71 -3.14 11.41
N HIS A 30 2.52 -3.42 11.97
CA HIS A 30 1.25 -3.20 11.29
C HIS A 30 1.06 -1.73 10.91
N LYS A 31 1.30 -0.80 11.84
CA LYS A 31 1.18 0.64 11.57
C LYS A 31 2.13 1.12 10.46
N ASN A 32 3.35 0.59 10.42
CA ASN A 32 4.30 0.92 9.36
C ASN A 32 3.84 0.37 8.01
N SER A 33 3.42 -0.90 7.95
CA SER A 33 2.91 -1.49 6.70
C SER A 33 1.67 -0.76 6.17
N VAL A 34 0.76 -0.34 7.06
CA VAL A 34 -0.39 0.49 6.68
C VAL A 34 0.05 1.83 6.11
N ARG A 35 1.04 2.50 6.72
CA ARG A 35 1.57 3.78 6.22
C ARG A 35 2.21 3.61 4.85
N GLU A 36 3.06 2.60 4.69
CA GLU A 36 3.73 2.31 3.43
C GLU A 36 2.75 1.95 2.32
N TYR A 37 1.69 1.20 2.63
CA TYR A 37 0.63 0.87 1.68
C TYR A 37 -0.02 2.14 1.10
N TYR A 38 -0.44 3.07 1.95
CA TYR A 38 -1.06 4.31 1.48
C TYR A 38 -0.08 5.24 0.76
N GLN A 39 1.20 5.22 1.17
CA GLN A 39 2.23 5.98 0.48
C GLN A 39 2.45 5.47 -0.95
N LYS A 40 2.63 4.15 -1.13
CA LYS A 40 2.75 3.53 -2.45
C LYS A 40 1.50 3.76 -3.30
N TRP A 41 0.32 3.63 -2.68
CA TRP A 41 -0.94 3.89 -3.38
C TRP A 41 -0.99 5.32 -3.91
N LEU A 42 -0.56 6.32 -3.13
CA LEU A 42 -0.51 7.71 -3.59
C LEU A 42 0.50 7.90 -4.72
N GLU A 43 1.69 7.33 -4.62
CA GLU A 43 2.73 7.36 -5.65
C GLU A 43 2.22 6.77 -6.98
N GLU A 44 1.48 5.66 -6.93
CA GLU A 44 0.85 5.06 -8.11
C GLU A 44 -0.21 5.98 -8.75
N GLN A 45 -0.99 6.71 -7.95
CA GLN A 45 -1.96 7.69 -8.51
C GLN A 45 -1.24 8.86 -9.18
N VAL A 46 -0.15 9.36 -8.58
CA VAL A 46 0.67 10.42 -9.16
C VAL A 46 1.32 9.95 -10.46
N GLN A 47 1.87 8.73 -10.50
CA GLN A 47 2.48 8.18 -11.70
C GLN A 47 1.47 8.09 -12.86
N LYS A 48 0.24 7.63 -12.59
CA LYS A 48 -0.83 7.62 -13.61
C LYS A 48 -1.08 9.02 -14.18
N LEU A 49 -1.15 10.04 -13.33
CA LEU A 49 -1.32 11.43 -13.79
C LEU A 49 -0.13 11.90 -14.64
N VAL A 50 1.10 11.59 -14.23
CA VAL A 50 2.32 11.90 -14.98
C VAL A 50 2.32 11.17 -16.33
N ASP A 51 1.96 9.89 -16.38
CA ASP A 51 1.90 9.12 -17.61
C ASP A 51 0.87 9.72 -18.57
N HIS A 52 -0.29 10.16 -18.08
CA HIS A 52 -1.28 10.85 -18.90
C HIS A 52 -0.80 12.23 -19.39
N ALA A 53 -0.06 12.96 -18.56
CA ALA A 53 0.47 14.28 -18.92
C ALA A 53 1.70 14.20 -19.85
N CYS A 54 2.54 13.18 -19.68
CA CYS A 54 3.82 13.01 -20.36
C CYS A 54 3.70 12.20 -21.66
N ASN A 55 2.69 11.34 -21.82
CA ASN A 55 2.33 10.73 -23.11
C ASN A 55 1.62 11.71 -24.06
N CYS A 56 1.77 13.02 -23.86
CA CYS A 56 1.39 14.02 -24.84
C CYS A 56 2.45 14.00 -25.96
N PRO A 57 2.15 13.52 -27.18
CA PRO A 57 3.11 13.46 -28.29
C PRO A 57 3.64 14.84 -28.73
N PHE A 58 3.12 15.92 -28.15
CA PHE A 58 3.49 17.30 -28.48
C PHE A 58 4.86 17.72 -27.92
N LEU A 59 5.37 17.09 -26.84
CA LEU A 59 6.65 17.47 -26.21
C LEU A 59 7.88 16.77 -26.82
N LEU A 60 7.70 15.69 -27.59
CA LEU A 60 8.80 15.00 -28.26
C LEU A 60 9.28 15.68 -29.56
N LEU A 61 8.55 16.69 -30.06
CA LEU A 61 8.90 17.42 -31.28
C LEU A 61 9.77 18.67 -31.06
N PHE A 62 10.06 19.05 -29.81
CA PHE A 62 10.89 20.24 -29.50
C PHE A 62 12.35 19.94 -29.15
N PHE A 63 12.74 18.65 -29.11
CA PHE A 63 14.11 18.21 -28.82
C PHE A 63 14.78 17.44 -29.99
N SER A 64 14.30 17.62 -31.22
CA SER A 64 15.00 17.17 -32.45
C SER A 64 15.12 18.29 -33.47
#